data_AF-A0A6B3G8M4-F1
#
_entry.id   AF-A0A6B3G8M4-F1
#
_cell.length_a   1.000
_cell.length_b   1.000
_cell.length_c   1.000
_cell.angle_alpha   90.00
_cell.angle_beta   90.00
_cell.angle_gamma   90.00
#
_symmetry.space_group_name_H-M   'P 1'
#
loop_
_entity.id
_entity.type
_entity.pdbx_description
1 polymer ?
#
loop_
_entity_poly.entity_id
_entity_poly.type
_entity_poly.pdbx_seq_one_letter_code
_entity_poly.pdbx_strand_id
1 'polypeptide(L)' 'MTTPHATPRATTEGTVYTVTGGDWDEVVESAVKSDDERIIVNMGPQHPST' A
#
# COMPACT_ATOMS: atom_id res chain seq x y z
N MET A 1 7.86 15.14 12.19
CA MET A 1 6.62 15.14 11.40
C MET A 1 6.11 13.71 11.40
N THR A 2 4.90 13.46 11.91
CA THR A 2 4.32 12.11 11.91
C THR A 2 3.73 11.85 10.53
N THR A 3 4.28 10.87 9.82
CA THR A 3 3.72 10.39 8.55
C THR A 3 2.34 9.76 8.82
N PRO A 4 1.29 10.09 8.05
CA PRO A 4 -0.01 9.46 8.21
C PRO A 4 0.06 7.97 7.86
N HIS A 5 -0.13 7.10 8.86
CA HIS A 5 -0.07 5.64 8.73
C HIS A 5 -1.11 5.09 7.75
N ALA A 6 -0.74 4.09 6.96
CA ALA A 6 -1.66 3.44 6.03
C ALA A 6 -2.80 2.79 6.82
N THR A 7 -4.04 3.19 6.55
CA THR A 7 -5.21 2.64 7.25
C THR A 7 -5.78 1.48 6.45
N PRO A 8 -5.81 0.25 6.98
CA PRO A 8 -6.35 -0.90 6.28
C PRO A 8 -7.89 -0.81 6.17
N ARG A 9 -8.42 -1.17 5.01
CA ARG A 9 -9.85 -1.33 4.78
C ARG A 9 -10.16 -2.77 4.36
N ALA A 10 -11.07 -3.41 5.08
CA ALA A 10 -11.58 -4.73 4.71
C ALA A 10 -12.50 -4.65 3.49
N THR A 11 -12.31 -5.56 2.53
CA THR A 11 -13.18 -5.72 1.35
C THR A 11 -13.50 -7.21 1.12
N THR A 12 -14.43 -7.51 0.22
CA THR A 12 -14.76 -8.89 -0.17
C THR A 12 -13.61 -9.62 -0.87
N GLU A 13 -12.68 -8.89 -1.48
CA GLU A 13 -11.56 -9.45 -2.25
C GLU A 13 -10.25 -9.50 -1.46
N GLY A 14 -10.24 -8.96 -0.23
CA GLY A 14 -9.05 -8.90 0.63
C GLY A 14 -8.88 -7.54 1.32
N THR A 15 -7.73 -7.37 1.98
CA THR A 15 -7.39 -6.11 2.66
C THR A 15 -6.81 -5.13 1.66
N VAL A 16 -7.38 -3.92 1.62
CA VAL A 16 -6.88 -2.82 0.79
C VAL A 16 -6.16 -1.80 1.67
N TYR A 17 -4.97 -1.40 1.24
CA TYR A 17 -4.17 -0.36 1.88
C TYR A 17 -4.09 0.86 0.96
N THR A 18 -4.39 2.04 1.51
CA THR A 18 -4.14 3.32 0.83
C THR A 18 -2.82 3.88 1.34
N VAL A 19 -1.86 4.02 0.45
CA VAL A 19 -0.47 4.43 0.78
C VAL A 19 -0.24 5.86 0.31
N THR A 20 0.27 6.72 1.19
CA THR A 20 0.60 8.11 0.85
C THR A 20 2.09 8.35 0.91
N GLY A 21 2.80 8.25 -0.22
CA GLY A 21 4.15 8.77 -0.46
C GLY A 21 5.31 8.20 0.36
N GLY A 22 5.09 7.69 1.57
CA GLY A 22 6.10 7.28 2.52
C GLY A 22 5.76 6.03 3.35
N ASP A 23 4.57 5.44 3.22
CA ASP A 23 4.15 4.27 4.03
C ASP A 23 4.46 2.92 3.37
N TRP A 24 5.37 2.88 2.38
CA TRP A 24 5.70 1.65 1.64
C TRP A 24 6.38 0.58 2.49
N ASP A 25 7.24 1.00 3.42
CA ASP A 25 7.95 0.07 4.31
C ASP A 25 6.96 -0.75 5.16
N GLU A 26 5.89 -0.11 5.63
CA GLU A 26 4.85 -0.73 6.45
C GLU A 26 3.98 -1.73 5.67
N VAL A 27 3.69 -1.41 4.40
CA VAL A 27 2.94 -2.30 3.49
C VAL A 27 3.76 -3.56 3.20
N VAL A 28 5.06 -3.41 2.99
CA VAL A 28 5.97 -4.54 2.80
C VAL A 28 6.05 -5.39 4.07
N GLU A 29 6.18 -4.79 5.25
CA GLU A 29 6.15 -5.54 6.51
C GLU A 29 4.84 -6.29 6.72
N SER A 30 3.71 -5.70 6.33
CA SER A 30 2.38 -6.31 6.46
C SER A 30 2.17 -7.47 5.47
N ALA A 31 2.66 -7.34 4.24
CA ALA A 31 2.63 -8.41 3.24
C ALA A 31 3.51 -9.60 3.64
N VAL A 32 4.71 -9.33 4.17
CA VAL A 32 5.61 -10.39 4.69
C VAL A 32 4.97 -11.13 5.85
N LYS A 33 4.26 -10.44 6.75
CA LYS A 33 3.51 -11.06 7.86
C LYS A 33 2.30 -11.88 7.40
N SER A 34 1.75 -11.57 6.22
CA SER A 34 0.56 -12.21 5.67
C SER A 34 0.87 -13.39 4.74
N ASP A 35 2.16 -13.74 4.57
CA ASP A 35 2.65 -14.78 3.63
C ASP A 35 2.23 -14.50 2.16
N ASP A 36 2.03 -13.23 1.81
CA ASP A 36 1.63 -12.84 0.45
C ASP A 36 2.82 -12.97 -0.53
N GLU A 37 2.72 -13.90 -1.46
CA GLU A 37 3.79 -14.16 -2.45
C GLU A 37 3.87 -13.10 -3.56
N ARG A 38 2.82 -12.28 -3.72
CA ARG A 38 2.68 -11.29 -4.81
C ARG A 38 1.87 -10.08 -4.34
N ILE A 39 2.41 -8.88 -4.57
CA ILE A 39 1.72 -7.61 -4.34
C ILE A 39 1.42 -6.96 -5.68
N ILE A 40 0.15 -6.64 -5.94
CA ILE A 40 -0.27 -5.88 -7.12
C ILE A 40 -0.56 -4.45 -6.70
N VAL A 41 0.13 -3.50 -7.34
CA VAL A 41 0.01 -2.08 -7.06
C VAL A 41 -0.57 -1.36 -8.27
N ASN A 42 -1.71 -0.68 -8.09
CA ASN A 42 -2.24 0.25 -9.08
C ASN A 42 -1.84 1.68 -8.70
N MET A 43 -0.92 2.27 -9.46
CA MET A 43 -0.47 3.65 -9.24
C MET A 43 -1.35 4.69 -9.92
N GLY A 44 -2.42 4.28 -10.63
CA GLY A 44 -3.23 5.18 -11.45
C GLY A 44 -2.44 5.82 -12.60
N PRO A 45 -3.03 6.83 -13.29
CA PRO A 45 -2.35 7.54 -14.36
C PRO A 45 -1.16 8.35 -13.81
N GLN A 46 0.05 7.97 -14.19
CA GLN A 46 1.25 8.74 -13.86
C GLN A 46 1.38 9.93 -14.81
N HIS A 47 1.50 11.13 -14.26
CA HIS A 47 1.82 12.30 -15.06
C HIS A 47 3.29 12.18 -15.52
N PRO A 48 3.61 12.39 -16.81
CA PRO A 48 5.00 12.53 -17.21
C PRO A 48 5.58 13.77 -16.54
N SER A 49 6.67 13.61 -15.80
CA SER A 49 7.44 14.74 -15.28
C SER A 49 8.10 15.47 -16.46
N THR A 50 8.06 16.79 -16.44
CA THR A 50 9.01 17.66 -17.16
C THR A 50 9.89 18.32 -16.12
#